data_AF-A0A363TCY9-F1
#
_entry.id   AF-A0A363TCY9-F1
#
_cell.length_a   1.000
_cell.length_b   1.000
_cell.length_c   1.000
_cell.angle_alpha   90.00
_cell.angle_beta   90.00
_cell.angle_gamma   90.00
#
_symmetry.space_group_name_H-M   'P 1'
#
loop_
_entity.id
_entity.type
_entity.pdbx_description
1 polymer ?
#
loop_
_entity_poly.entity_id
_entity_poly.type
_entity_poly.pdbx_seq_one_letter_code
_entity_poly.pdbx_strand_id
1 'polypeptide(L)'
;MAHKYHALRTIGSIFRVVGYIFLVLTILSALAVCGLTVIGGTTAETLAQEFGTSTTGAGFLGGLVGGLLLGLLVILYGGLISLMLVAFGEGIYLLIDVEENTRRTSYLMENQNKLQPAEPKPLPPTS
;
A
#
# COMPACT_ATOMS: atom_id res chain seq x y z
N MET A 1 7.49 6.61 29.21
CA MET A 1 6.36 6.43 28.26
C MET A 1 6.79 6.29 26.78
N ALA A 2 8.09 6.25 26.43
CA ALA A 2 8.56 6.25 25.04
C ALA A 2 8.46 4.89 24.29
N HIS A 3 8.29 3.77 25.00
CA HIS A 3 8.41 2.44 24.40
C HIS A 3 7.23 2.04 23.50
N LYS A 4 6.04 2.63 23.69
CA LYS A 4 4.83 2.28 22.91
C LYS A 4 4.84 2.87 21.50
N TYR A 5 5.43 4.05 21.32
CA TYR A 5 5.54 4.71 20.01
C TYR A 5 6.50 3.99 19.06
N HIS A 6 7.55 3.37 19.60
CA HIS A 6 8.50 2.60 18.80
C HIS A 6 7.86 1.32 18.25
N ALA A 7 7.04 0.62 19.05
CA ALA A 7 6.37 -0.60 18.60
C ALA A 7 5.42 -0.34 17.41
N LEU A 8 4.67 0.76 17.45
CA LEU A 8 3.73 1.13 16.38
C LEU A 8 4.46 1.56 15.10
N ARG A 9 5.61 2.22 15.23
CA ARG A 9 6.49 2.57 14.11
C ARG A 9 7.07 1.32 13.43
N THR A 10 7.50 0.33 14.21
CA THR A 10 7.96 -0.96 13.68
C THR A 10 6.85 -1.69 12.94
N ILE A 11 5.62 -1.72 13.48
CA ILE A 11 4.47 -2.36 12.83
C ILE A 11 4.16 -1.68 11.48
N GLY A 12 4.12 -0.35 11.42
CA GLY A 12 3.93 0.37 10.17
C GLY A 12 5.01 0.05 9.13
N SER A 13 6.27 -0.11 9.56
CA SER A 13 7.37 -0.50 8.65
C SER A 13 7.18 -1.90 8.09
N ILE A 14 6.72 -2.85 8.91
CA ILE A 14 6.47 -4.22 8.49
C ILE A 14 5.37 -4.24 7.43
N PHE A 15 4.24 -3.56 7.66
CA PHE A 15 3.14 -3.48 6.70
C PHE A 15 3.58 -2.88 5.36
N ARG A 16 4.41 -1.83 5.38
CA ARG A 16 4.96 -1.24 4.17
C ARG A 16 5.87 -2.20 3.40
N VAL A 17 6.78 -2.89 4.09
CA VAL A 17 7.68 -3.87 3.46
C VAL A 17 6.88 -5.04 2.88
N VAL A 18 5.93 -5.58 3.64
CA VAL A 18 5.03 -6.65 3.17
C VAL A 18 4.23 -6.16 1.95
N GLY A 19 3.69 -4.94 1.98
CA GLY A 19 2.97 -4.34 0.86
C GLY A 19 3.80 -4.31 -0.43
N TYR A 20 5.06 -3.87 -0.36
CA TYR A 20 5.94 -3.90 -1.54
C TYR A 20 6.31 -5.31 -1.99
N ILE A 21 6.50 -6.26 -1.07
CA ILE A 21 6.71 -7.67 -1.44
C ILE A 21 5.51 -8.17 -2.22
N PHE A 22 4.29 -7.93 -1.75
CA PHE A 22 3.06 -8.30 -2.45
C PHE A 22 2.91 -7.59 -3.80
N LEU A 23 3.36 -6.33 -3.91
CA LEU A 23 3.36 -5.61 -5.19
C LEU A 23 4.28 -6.31 -6.21
N VAL A 24 5.51 -6.63 -5.82
CA VAL A 24 6.45 -7.36 -6.69
C VAL A 24 5.91 -8.74 -7.05
N LEU A 25 5.39 -9.48 -6.09
CA LEU A 25 4.77 -10.79 -6.33
C LEU A 25 3.57 -10.71 -7.26
N THR A 26 2.74 -9.67 -7.14
CA THR A 26 1.61 -9.44 -8.04
C THR A 26 2.08 -9.24 -9.47
N ILE A 27 3.10 -8.41 -9.69
CA ILE A 27 3.66 -8.16 -11.02
C ILE A 27 4.23 -9.46 -11.61
N LEU A 28 5.03 -10.19 -10.83
CA LEU A 28 5.59 -11.48 -11.25
C LEU A 28 4.49 -12.50 -11.56
N SER A 29 3.43 -12.53 -10.76
CA SER A 29 2.29 -13.44 -10.98
C SER A 29 1.52 -13.07 -12.24
N ALA A 30 1.31 -11.78 -12.51
CA ALA A 30 0.66 -11.34 -13.73
C ALA A 30 1.47 -11.75 -14.97
N LEU A 31 2.79 -11.56 -14.95
CA LEU A 31 3.68 -12.01 -16.02
C LEU A 31 3.65 -13.52 -16.19
N ALA A 32 3.71 -14.27 -15.08
CA ALA A 32 3.64 -15.73 -15.11
C ALA A 32 2.31 -16.22 -15.70
N VAL A 33 1.18 -15.64 -15.31
CA VAL A 33 -0.15 -15.98 -15.84
C VAL A 33 -0.22 -15.68 -17.34
N CYS A 34 0.24 -14.51 -17.79
CA CYS A 34 0.29 -14.19 -19.21
C CYS A 34 1.16 -15.20 -20.01
N GLY A 35 2.33 -15.56 -19.50
CA GLY A 35 3.20 -16.53 -20.17
C GLY A 35 2.59 -17.94 -20.22
N LEU A 36 2.07 -18.42 -19.09
CA LEU A 36 1.50 -19.76 -18.96
C LEU A 36 0.22 -19.93 -19.79
N THR A 37 -0.60 -18.90 -19.93
CA THR A 37 -1.84 -18.95 -20.72
C THR A 37 -1.56 -18.98 -22.22
N VAL A 38 -0.56 -18.24 -22.70
CA VAL A 38 -0.13 -18.32 -24.12
C VAL A 38 0.44 -19.70 -24.43
N ILE A 39 1.36 -20.20 -23.61
CA ILE A 39 1.95 -21.54 -23.78
C ILE A 39 0.85 -22.60 -23.69
N GLY A 40 0.00 -22.54 -22.66
CA GLY A 40 -1.12 -23.45 -22.45
C GLY A 40 -2.15 -23.44 -23.57
N GLY A 41 -2.41 -22.28 -24.17
CA GLY A 41 -3.30 -22.15 -25.32
C GLY A 41 -2.76 -22.88 -26.55
N THR A 42 -1.45 -22.75 -26.83
CA THR A 42 -0.81 -23.44 -27.96
C THR A 42 -0.70 -24.95 -27.75
N THR A 43 -0.38 -25.40 -26.53
CA THR A 43 -0.32 -26.84 -26.24
C THR A 43 -1.71 -27.47 -26.27
N ALA A 44 -2.74 -26.80 -25.75
CA ALA A 44 -4.12 -27.25 -25.85
C ALA A 44 -4.58 -27.37 -27.32
N GLU A 45 -4.17 -26.45 -28.19
CA GLU A 45 -4.44 -26.53 -29.63
C GLU A 45 -3.79 -27.75 -30.28
N THR A 46 -2.53 -28.03 -29.92
CA THR A 46 -1.77 -29.16 -30.47
C THR A 46 -2.43 -30.48 -30.09
N LEU A 47 -2.84 -30.61 -28.82
CA LEU A 47 -3.61 -31.77 -28.35
C LEU A 47 -4.97 -31.86 -29.08
N ALA A 48 -5.70 -30.75 -29.22
CA ALA A 48 -6.99 -30.75 -29.91
C ALA A 48 -6.88 -31.24 -31.37
N GLN A 49 -5.80 -30.88 -32.06
CA GLN A 49 -5.51 -31.35 -33.41
C GLN A 49 -5.23 -32.86 -33.45
N GLU A 50 -4.50 -33.42 -32.48
CA GLU A 50 -4.28 -34.87 -32.36
C GLU A 50 -5.59 -35.65 -32.13
N PHE A 51 -6.55 -35.05 -31.40
CA PHE A 51 -7.89 -35.62 -31.18
C PHE A 51 -8.86 -35.37 -32.36
N GLY A 52 -8.38 -34.91 -33.50
CA GLY A 52 -9.18 -34.71 -34.72
C GLY A 52 -10.03 -33.43 -34.73
N THR A 53 -9.79 -32.51 -33.79
CA THR A 53 -10.45 -31.21 -33.75
C THR A 53 -9.54 -30.17 -34.43
N SER A 54 -9.88 -29.79 -35.66
CA SER A 54 -9.12 -28.82 -36.44
C SER A 54 -9.49 -27.38 -36.07
N THR A 55 -8.87 -26.85 -35.02
CA THR A 55 -8.97 -25.43 -34.64
C THR A 55 -7.63 -24.73 -34.82
N THR A 56 -7.29 -24.35 -36.05
CA THR A 56 -6.03 -23.67 -36.38
C THR A 56 -6.03 -22.23 -35.87
N GLY A 57 -5.07 -21.87 -35.01
CA GLY A 57 -4.83 -20.54 -34.46
C GLY A 57 -5.75 -20.12 -33.31
N ALA A 58 -6.77 -20.91 -32.99
CA ALA A 58 -7.75 -20.58 -31.96
C ALA A 58 -7.17 -20.70 -30.54
N GLY A 59 -6.23 -21.62 -30.31
CA GLY A 59 -5.60 -21.80 -29.00
C GLY A 59 -4.58 -20.71 -28.70
N PHE A 60 -3.81 -20.27 -29.69
CA PHE A 60 -2.92 -19.10 -29.51
C PHE A 60 -3.71 -17.82 -29.20
N LEU A 61 -4.74 -17.50 -30.01
CA LEU A 61 -5.59 -16.33 -29.78
C LEU A 61 -6.35 -16.43 -28.45
N GLY A 62 -6.89 -17.59 -28.12
CA GLY A 62 -7.57 -17.85 -26.85
C GLY A 62 -6.64 -17.71 -25.65
N GLY A 63 -5.41 -18.22 -25.75
CA GLY A 63 -4.37 -18.07 -24.73
C GLY A 63 -3.95 -16.61 -24.52
N LEU A 64 -3.82 -15.84 -25.60
CA LEU A 64 -3.45 -14.43 -25.53
C LEU A 64 -4.55 -13.56 -24.92
N VAL A 65 -5.80 -13.73 -25.37
CA VAL A 65 -6.95 -12.99 -24.82
C VAL A 65 -7.23 -13.41 -23.37
N GLY A 66 -7.21 -14.71 -23.08
CA GLY A 66 -7.39 -15.25 -21.73
C GLY A 66 -6.28 -14.78 -20.78
N GLY A 67 -5.03 -14.79 -21.24
CA GLY A 67 -3.88 -14.28 -20.51
C GLY A 67 -4.00 -12.80 -20.18
N LEU A 68 -4.41 -11.97 -21.15
CA LEU A 68 -4.60 -10.54 -20.93
C LEU A 68 -5.70 -10.27 -19.89
N LEU A 69 -6.84 -10.95 -20.00
CA LEU A 69 -7.96 -10.77 -19.08
C LEU A 69 -7.62 -11.23 -17.66
N LEU A 70 -7.03 -12.42 -17.52
CA LEU A 70 -6.61 -12.95 -16.22
C LEU A 70 -5.47 -12.12 -15.63
N GLY A 71 -4.48 -11.73 -16.44
CA GLY A 71 -3.40 -10.85 -16.02
C GLY A 71 -3.90 -9.50 -15.52
N LEU A 72 -4.88 -8.90 -16.21
CA LEU A 72 -5.53 -7.67 -15.76
C LEU A 72 -6.23 -7.86 -14.42
N LEU A 73 -6.99 -8.95 -14.24
CA LEU A 73 -7.64 -9.25 -12.97
C LEU A 73 -6.64 -9.45 -11.83
N VAL A 74 -5.52 -10.13 -12.09
CA VAL A 74 -4.43 -10.31 -11.11
C VAL A 74 -3.83 -8.97 -10.72
N ILE A 75 -3.55 -8.08 -11.69
CA ILE A 75 -3.00 -6.75 -11.42
C ILE A 75 -4.01 -5.91 -10.64
N LEU A 76 -5.29 -5.90 -11.01
CA LEU A 76 -6.29 -5.11 -10.32
C LEU A 76 -6.50 -5.59 -8.88
N TYR A 77 -6.68 -6.89 -8.68
CA TYR A 77 -6.95 -7.45 -7.36
C TYR A 77 -5.69 -7.44 -6.47
N GLY A 78 -4.58 -7.99 -6.96
CA GLY A 78 -3.31 -8.02 -6.23
C GLY A 78 -2.72 -6.63 -6.02
N GLY A 79 -2.86 -5.76 -7.04
CA GLY A 79 -2.43 -4.36 -6.97
C GLY A 79 -3.21 -3.60 -5.92
N LEU A 80 -4.54 -3.73 -5.89
CA LEU A 80 -5.38 -3.10 -4.87
C LEU A 80 -5.01 -3.56 -3.46
N ILE A 81 -4.80 -4.87 -3.25
CA ILE A 81 -4.35 -5.41 -1.95
C ILE A 81 -2.99 -4.82 -1.58
N SER A 82 -2.02 -4.83 -2.49
CA SER A 82 -0.68 -4.31 -2.23
C SER A 82 -0.71 -2.81 -1.88
N LEU A 83 -1.50 -2.02 -2.61
CA LEU A 83 -1.71 -0.60 -2.36
C LEU A 83 -2.35 -0.35 -1.00
N MET A 84 -3.37 -1.13 -0.63
CA MET A 84 -4.01 -1.02 0.69
C MET A 84 -3.03 -1.33 1.81
N LEU A 85 -2.16 -2.34 1.66
CA LEU A 85 -1.14 -2.66 2.66
C LEU A 85 -0.12 -1.52 2.81
N VAL A 86 0.37 -0.98 1.69
CA VAL A 86 1.33 0.14 1.71
C VAL A 86 0.69 1.39 2.31
N ALA A 87 -0.51 1.75 1.84
CA ALA A 87 -1.25 2.91 2.33
C ALA A 87 -1.60 2.79 3.82
N PHE A 88 -1.93 1.59 4.30
CA PHE A 88 -2.16 1.35 5.73
C PHE A 88 -0.87 1.53 6.54
N GLY A 89 0.25 1.00 6.05
CA GLY A 89 1.57 1.20 6.66
C GLY A 89 1.95 2.69 6.75
N GLU A 90 1.81 3.44 5.65
CA GLU A 90 2.10 4.88 5.62
C GLU A 90 1.10 5.70 6.44
N GLY A 91 -0.17 5.30 6.49
CA GLY A 91 -1.20 5.93 7.31
C GLY A 91 -0.87 5.88 8.80
N ILE A 92 -0.33 4.77 9.30
CA ILE A 92 0.13 4.68 10.70
C ILE A 92 1.26 5.68 10.98
N TYR A 93 2.22 5.81 10.08
CA TYR A 93 3.30 6.79 10.23
C TYR A 93 2.78 8.22 10.27
N LEU A 94 1.85 8.57 9.37
CA LEU A 94 1.24 9.90 9.36
C LEU A 94 0.50 10.21 10.66
N LEU A 95 -0.24 9.25 11.22
CA LEU A 95 -0.94 9.44 12.49
C LEU A 95 0.03 9.68 13.66
N ILE A 96 1.16 8.95 13.69
CA ILE A 96 2.21 9.14 14.70
C ILE A 96 2.83 10.54 14.57
N ASP A 97 3.16 10.96 13.35
CA ASP A 97 3.78 12.26 13.10
C ASP A 97 2.83 13.43 13.44
N VAL A 98 1.51 13.27 13.23
CA VAL A 98 0.48 14.23 13.66
C VAL A 98 0.41 14.35 15.18
N GLU A 99 0.48 13.23 15.89
CA GLU A 99 0.45 13.24 17.36
C GLU A 99 1.70 13.92 17.93
N GLU A 100 2.88 13.64 17.37
CA GLU A 100 4.12 14.26 17.79
C GLU A 100 4.12 15.78 17.55
N ASN A 101 3.58 16.23 16.42
CA ASN A 101 3.44 17.66 16.12
C ASN A 101 2.48 18.37 17.10
N THR A 102 1.34 17.75 17.41
CA THR A 102 0.37 18.29 18.39
C THR A 102 0.99 18.44 19.77
N ARG A 103 1.78 17.45 20.21
CA ARG A 103 2.47 17.47 21.49
C ARG A 103 3.57 18.53 21.55
N ARG A 104 4.33 18.72 20.46
CA ARG A 104 5.32 19.81 20.37
C ARG A 104 4.63 21.17 20.46
N THR A 105 3.50 21.34 19.78
CA THR A 105 2.72 22.57 19.83
C THR A 105 2.22 22.88 21.24
N SER A 106 1.68 21.89 21.96
CA SER A 106 1.25 22.09 23.35
C SER A 106 2.40 22.50 24.28
N TYR A 107 3.58 21.90 24.12
CA TYR A 107 4.76 22.28 24.90
C TYR A 107 5.24 23.71 24.61
N LEU A 108 5.19 24.14 23.34
CA LEU A 108 5.56 25.50 22.95
C LEU A 108 4.57 26.53 23.53
N MET A 109 3.27 26.25 23.52
CA MET A 109 2.25 27.10 24.11
C MET A 109 2.37 27.20 25.63
N GLU A 110 2.62 26.08 26.31
CA GLU A 110 2.85 26.08 27.76
C GLU A 110 4.11 26.88 28.14
N ASN A 111 5.19 26.73 27.38
CA ASN A 111 6.40 27.53 27.59
C ASN A 111 6.17 29.02 27.29
N GLN A 112 5.43 29.37 26.23
CA GLN A 112 5.06 30.76 25.97
C GLN A 112 4.21 31.36 27.10
N ASN A 113 3.26 30.61 27.65
CA ASN A 113 2.44 31.06 28.76
C ASN A 113 3.28 31.27 30.05
N LYS A 114 4.27 30.41 30.31
CA LYS A 114 5.21 30.59 31.43
C LYS A 114 6.15 31.79 31.25
N LEU A 115 6.44 32.16 30.01
CA LEU A 115 7.31 33.29 29.67
C LEU A 115 6.57 34.62 29.53
N GLN A 116 5.22 34.63 29.54
CA GLN A 116 4.45 35.86 29.63
C GLN A 116 4.68 36.49 31.01
N PRO A 117 5.25 37.70 31.09
CA PRO A 117 5.42 38.40 32.36
C PRO A 117 4.06 38.63 33.02
N ALA A 118 3.97 38.46 34.33
CA ALA A 118 2.76 38.78 35.08
C ALA A 118 2.29 40.20 34.72
N GLU A 119 1.04 40.32 34.28
CA GLU A 119 0.41 41.59 33.99
C GLU A 119 0.62 42.52 35.21
N PRO A 120 1.15 43.75 35.04
CA PRO A 120 1.38 44.64 36.17
C PRO A 120 0.05 44.90 36.88
N LYS A 121 0.00 44.56 38.18
CA LYS A 121 -1.19 44.80 39.01
C LYS A 121 -1.61 46.27 38.87
N PRO A 122 -2.89 46.58 38.57
CA PRO A 122 -3.32 47.97 38.43
C PRO A 122 -2.95 48.74 39.69
N LEU A 123 -2.26 49.87 39.52
CA LEU A 123 -1.90 50.73 40.63
C LEU A 123 -3.19 51.20 41.33
N PRO A 124 -3.24 51.16 42.68
CA PRO A 124 -4.40 51.63 43.41
C PRO A 124 -4.67 53.10 43.03
N PRO A 125 -5.95 53.51 42.90
CA PRO A 125 -6.29 54.86 42.51
C PRO A 125 -5.69 55.84 43.52
N THR A 126 -4.84 56.75 43.03
CA THR A 126 -4.34 57.87 43.81
C THR A 126 -5.51 58.83 44.04
N SER A 127 -5.96 58.86 45.29
CA SER A 127 -6.95 59.80 45.85
C SER A 127 -6.50 61.25 45.73
#